data_AF-A0A845R9J3-F1
#
_entry.id   AF-A0A845R9J3-F1
#
_cell.length_a   1.000
_cell.length_b   1.000
_cell.length_c   1.000
_cell.angle_alpha   90.00
_cell.angle_beta   90.00
_cell.angle_gamma   90.00
#
_symmetry.space_group_name_H-M   'P 1'
#
loop_
_entity.id
_entity.type
_entity.pdbx_description
1 polymer ?
#
loop_
_entity_poly.entity_id
_entity_poly.type
_entity_poly.pdbx_seq_one_letter_code
_entity_poly.pdbx_strand_id
1 'polypeptide(L)'
;MERAPRKYKKRIAEEYDTRVASMEHKLVVAKAAVWLYEKFGEGEYREIPGLCRATSLADIEEKGWSLIPGAYVSVAPAEDDGVDFAQRVGTIHRELLTLQRESNELMEAISRNWGRWDYELGKS
;
A
#
# COMPACT_ATOMS: atom_id res chain seq x y z
N MET A 1 50.94 8.57 -1.93
CA MET A 1 49.88 7.66 -2.44
C MET A 1 49.26 8.29 -3.67
N GLU A 2 49.62 7.78 -4.85
CA GLU A 2 49.18 8.31 -6.15
C GLU A 2 47.67 8.05 -6.33
N ARG A 3 46.88 9.11 -6.53
CA ARG A 3 45.42 8.98 -6.73
C ARG A 3 45.16 8.40 -8.11
N ALA A 4 44.60 7.18 -8.15
CA ALA A 4 44.22 6.53 -9.40
C ALA A 4 43.35 7.45 -10.29
N PRO A 5 43.62 7.51 -11.62
CA PRO A 5 42.96 8.45 -12.52
C PRO A 5 41.43 8.27 -12.53
N ARG A 6 40.69 9.39 -12.59
CA ARG A 6 39.21 9.43 -12.45
C ARG A 6 38.48 8.45 -13.37
N LYS A 7 38.99 8.24 -14.60
CA LYS A 7 38.44 7.28 -15.57
C LYS A 7 38.58 5.82 -15.12
N TYR A 8 39.68 5.47 -14.47
CA TYR A 8 39.90 4.13 -13.92
C TYR A 8 38.90 3.81 -12.81
N LYS A 9 38.72 4.74 -11.86
CA LYS A 9 37.72 4.60 -10.79
C LYS A 9 36.30 4.46 -11.32
N LYS A 10 35.92 5.26 -12.32
CA LYS A 10 34.60 5.21 -12.96
C LYS A 10 34.33 3.85 -13.62
N ARG A 11 35.28 3.35 -14.40
CA ARG A 11 35.16 2.05 -15.09
C ARG A 11 35.00 0.90 -14.10
N ILE A 12 35.78 0.91 -13.02
CA ILE A 12 35.68 -0.10 -11.97
C ILE A 12 34.31 -0.03 -11.28
N ALA A 13 33.81 1.18 -10.97
CA ALA A 13 32.48 1.35 -10.40
C ALA A 13 31.38 0.81 -11.35
N GLU A 14 31.42 1.16 -12.63
CA GLU A 14 30.47 0.66 -13.64
C GLU A 14 30.49 -0.88 -13.76
N GLU A 15 31.67 -1.50 -13.67
CA GLU A 15 31.81 -2.95 -13.67
C GLU A 15 31.17 -3.59 -12.42
N TYR A 16 31.41 -3.02 -11.24
CA TYR A 16 30.79 -3.50 -10.01
C TYR A 16 29.27 -3.30 -10.02
N ASP A 17 28.78 -2.15 -10.47
CA ASP A 17 27.34 -1.86 -10.59
C ASP A 17 26.67 -2.88 -11.51
N THR A 18 27.29 -3.20 -12.65
CA THR A 18 26.79 -4.23 -13.58
C THR A 18 26.74 -5.61 -12.92
N ARG A 19 27.79 -5.97 -12.15
CA ARG A 19 27.85 -7.25 -11.44
C ARG A 19 26.80 -7.34 -10.34
N VAL A 20 26.63 -6.27 -9.56
CA VAL A 20 25.61 -6.18 -8.51
C VAL A 20 24.23 -6.33 -9.12
N ALA A 21 23.91 -5.58 -10.17
CA ALA A 21 22.62 -5.69 -10.86
C ALA A 21 22.35 -7.11 -11.37
N SER A 22 23.38 -7.80 -11.92
CA SER A 22 23.25 -9.20 -12.34
C SER A 22 22.98 -10.14 -11.15
N MET A 23 23.66 -9.94 -10.03
CA MET A 23 23.48 -10.75 -8.82
C MET A 23 22.11 -10.49 -8.16
N GLU A 24 21.66 -9.24 -8.12
CA GLU A 24 20.33 -8.85 -7.65
C GLU A 24 19.23 -9.50 -8.50
N HIS A 25 19.36 -9.49 -9.83
CA HIS A 25 18.42 -10.16 -10.71
C HIS A 25 18.34 -11.67 -10.41
N LYS A 26 19.48 -12.35 -10.26
CA LYS A 26 19.52 -13.77 -9.88
C LYS A 26 18.88 -14.02 -8.52
N LEU A 27 19.11 -13.12 -7.55
CA LEU A 27 18.52 -13.21 -6.22
C LEU A 27 16.99 -13.10 -6.28
N VAL A 28 16.45 -12.19 -7.09
CA VAL A 28 14.99 -12.06 -7.30
C VAL A 28 14.42 -13.35 -7.87
N VAL A 29 15.04 -13.91 -8.91
CA VAL A 29 14.59 -15.16 -9.54
C VAL A 29 14.66 -16.33 -8.56
N ALA A 30 15.75 -16.45 -7.80
CA ALA A 30 15.91 -17.51 -6.80
C ALA A 30 14.86 -17.41 -5.69
N LYS A 31 14.58 -16.20 -5.19
CA LYS A 31 13.51 -15.96 -4.20
C LYS A 31 12.13 -16.33 -4.75
N ALA A 32 11.83 -15.95 -5.99
CA ALA A 32 10.58 -16.32 -6.64
C ALA A 32 10.44 -17.83 -6.82
N ALA A 33 11.52 -18.53 -7.19
CA ALA A 33 11.53 -19.98 -7.30
C ALA A 33 11.26 -20.66 -5.95
N VAL A 34 11.95 -20.25 -4.88
CA VAL A 34 11.70 -20.77 -3.52
C VAL A 34 10.25 -20.56 -3.11
N TRP A 35 9.72 -19.35 -3.30
CA TRP A 35 8.32 -19.04 -2.97
C TRP A 35 7.33 -19.92 -3.76
N LEU A 36 7.57 -20.14 -5.07
CA LEU A 36 6.73 -21.02 -5.89
C LEU A 36 6.77 -22.46 -5.39
N TYR A 37 7.95 -22.99 -5.05
CA TYR A 37 8.10 -24.35 -4.52
C TYR A 37 7.43 -24.51 -3.15
N GLU A 38 7.58 -23.54 -2.25
CA GLU A 38 6.87 -23.54 -0.95
C GLU A 38 5.35 -23.60 -1.12
N LYS A 39 4.83 -22.91 -2.15
CA LYS A 39 3.40 -22.82 -2.41
C LYS A 39 2.86 -23.95 -3.28
N PHE A 40 3.60 -24.53 -4.21
CA PHE A 40 3.08 -25.49 -5.20
C PHE A 40 3.90 -26.78 -5.35
N GLY A 41 4.93 -26.99 -4.53
CA GLY A 41 5.80 -28.16 -4.63
C GLY A 41 6.42 -28.27 -6.03
N GLU A 42 6.24 -29.41 -6.68
CA GLU A 42 6.71 -29.70 -8.04
C GLU A 42 5.88 -29.01 -9.16
N GLY A 43 5.11 -27.96 -8.81
CA GLY A 43 4.30 -27.19 -9.75
C GLY A 43 2.87 -27.70 -9.92
N GLU A 44 2.38 -28.52 -8.98
CA GLU A 44 0.99 -28.97 -8.98
C GLU A 44 0.06 -27.87 -8.49
N TYR A 45 -1.04 -27.66 -9.23
CA TYR A 45 -2.07 -26.71 -8.80
C TYR A 45 -2.75 -27.21 -7.52
N ARG A 46 -2.87 -26.30 -6.55
CA ARG A 46 -3.71 -26.48 -5.36
C ARG A 46 -4.34 -25.16 -5.00
N GLU A 47 -5.52 -25.22 -4.41
CA GLU A 47 -6.17 -24.03 -3.87
C GLU A 47 -5.41 -23.55 -2.63
N ILE A 48 -5.08 -22.26 -2.59
CA ILE A 48 -4.31 -21.65 -1.51
C ILE A 48 -5.08 -20.43 -1.02
N PRO A 49 -5.55 -20.44 0.25
CA PRO A 49 -6.19 -19.28 0.85
C PRO A 49 -5.34 -18.02 0.70
N GLY A 50 -5.97 -16.93 0.29
CA GLY A 50 -5.35 -15.64 0.02
C GLY A 50 -4.59 -15.55 -1.31
N LEU A 51 -4.45 -16.65 -2.08
CA LEU A 51 -3.66 -16.67 -3.30
C LEU A 51 -4.43 -17.12 -4.55
N CYS A 52 -5.04 -18.31 -4.55
CA CYS A 52 -5.71 -18.83 -5.73
C CYS A 52 -6.80 -19.86 -5.41
N ARG A 53 -7.83 -19.91 -6.26
CA ARG A 53 -8.93 -20.87 -6.21
C ARG A 53 -9.49 -21.08 -7.63
N ALA A 54 -9.94 -22.29 -7.94
CA ALA A 54 -10.69 -22.56 -9.16
C ALA A 54 -12.18 -22.34 -8.87
N THR A 55 -12.89 -21.67 -9.78
CA THR A 55 -14.32 -21.37 -9.60
C THR A 55 -15.09 -21.74 -10.85
N SER A 56 -16.36 -22.15 -10.69
CA SER A 56 -17.22 -22.46 -11.83
C SER A 56 -17.86 -21.20 -12.41
N LEU A 57 -18.40 -21.29 -13.63
CA LEU A 57 -19.17 -20.19 -14.23
C LEU A 57 -20.46 -19.90 -13.45
N ALA A 58 -21.06 -20.92 -12.84
CA ALA A 58 -22.24 -20.75 -12.00
C ALA A 58 -21.93 -19.89 -10.76
N ASP A 59 -20.79 -20.12 -10.10
CA ASP A 59 -20.34 -19.30 -8.96
C ASP A 59 -20.06 -17.85 -9.38
N ILE A 60 -19.55 -17.65 -10.60
CA ILE A 60 -19.28 -16.31 -11.16
C ILE A 60 -20.59 -15.58 -11.43
N GLU A 61 -21.58 -16.26 -12.00
CA GLU A 61 -22.91 -15.71 -12.26
C GLU A 61 -23.61 -15.31 -10.96
N GLU A 62 -23.55 -16.15 -9.92
CA GLU A 62 -24.10 -15.85 -8.58
C GLU A 62 -23.49 -14.57 -7.99
N LYS A 63 -22.20 -14.32 -8.25
CA LYS A 63 -21.48 -13.10 -7.83
C LYS A 63 -21.61 -11.94 -8.81
N GLY A 64 -22.57 -12.01 -9.73
CA GLY A 64 -22.87 -10.93 -10.68
C GLY A 64 -21.77 -10.69 -11.71
N TRP A 65 -21.06 -11.74 -12.13
CA TRP A 65 -19.95 -11.68 -13.08
C TRP A 65 -18.75 -10.84 -12.61
N SER A 66 -18.67 -10.54 -11.31
CA SER A 66 -17.51 -9.87 -10.71
C SER A 66 -16.30 -10.79 -10.72
N LEU A 67 -15.15 -10.36 -11.24
CA LEU A 67 -13.91 -11.15 -11.25
C LEU A 67 -12.88 -10.65 -10.22
N ILE A 68 -13.34 -9.92 -9.20
CA ILE A 68 -12.46 -9.45 -8.13
C ILE A 68 -11.94 -10.67 -7.35
N PRO A 69 -10.62 -10.92 -7.27
CA PRO A 69 -10.07 -12.14 -6.68
C PRO A 69 -10.58 -12.42 -5.26
N GLY A 70 -10.73 -11.37 -4.44
CA GLY A 70 -11.23 -11.48 -3.06
C GLY A 70 -12.67 -12.02 -2.94
N ALA A 71 -13.45 -12.05 -4.02
CA ALA A 71 -14.78 -12.68 -4.01
C ALA A 71 -14.69 -14.22 -4.08
N TYR A 72 -13.56 -14.78 -4.51
CA TYR A 72 -13.38 -16.22 -4.74
C TYR A 72 -12.33 -16.84 -3.83
N VAL A 73 -11.31 -16.07 -3.50
CA VAL A 73 -10.18 -16.50 -2.70
C VAL A 73 -10.45 -16.13 -1.24
N SER A 74 -10.68 -17.15 -0.40
CA SER A 74 -10.81 -16.96 1.06
C SER A 74 -9.58 -16.25 1.62
N VAL A 75 -9.74 -15.44 2.66
CA VAL A 75 -8.60 -14.76 3.30
C VAL A 75 -7.69 -15.82 3.93
N ALA A 76 -6.38 -15.70 3.75
CA ALA A 76 -5.44 -16.48 4.54
C ALA A 76 -5.73 -16.22 6.04
N PRO A 77 -5.60 -17.23 6.93
CA PRO A 77 -5.68 -16.97 8.36
C PRO A 77 -4.76 -15.79 8.69
N ALA A 78 -5.32 -14.72 9.24
CA ALA A 78 -4.51 -13.60 9.67
C ALA A 78 -3.57 -14.13 10.76
N GLU A 79 -2.26 -13.93 10.58
CA GLU A 79 -1.40 -13.85 11.74
C GLU A 79 -1.91 -12.65 12.54
N ASP A 80 -2.21 -12.87 13.82
CA ASP A 80 -2.60 -11.78 14.73
C ASP A 80 -1.45 -10.77 14.76
N ASP A 81 -1.61 -9.69 14.00
CA ASP A 81 -0.64 -8.61 13.87
C ASP A 81 -0.61 -7.72 15.13
N GLY A 82 -1.40 -8.09 16.16
CA GLY A 82 -1.54 -7.38 17.42
C GLY A 82 -2.28 -6.05 17.27
N VAL A 83 -2.83 -5.75 16.09
CA VAL A 83 -3.57 -4.52 15.82
C VAL A 83 -5.06 -4.79 15.99
N ASP A 84 -5.61 -4.35 17.12
CA ASP A 84 -7.06 -4.30 17.28
C ASP A 84 -7.64 -3.26 16.31
N PHE A 85 -8.18 -3.74 15.19
CA PHE A 85 -8.81 -2.92 14.16
C PHE A 85 -9.91 -2.04 14.74
N ALA A 86 -10.71 -2.56 15.67
CA ALA A 86 -11.79 -1.79 16.30
C ALA A 86 -11.21 -0.65 17.15
N GLN A 87 -10.12 -0.90 17.89
CA GLN A 87 -9.41 0.13 18.64
C GLN A 87 -8.82 1.21 17.71
N ARG A 88 -8.17 0.82 16.60
CA ARG A 88 -7.56 1.76 15.65
C ARG A 88 -8.62 2.63 14.98
N VAL A 89 -9.70 2.03 14.47
CA VAL A 89 -10.82 2.75 13.85
C VAL A 89 -11.50 3.67 14.87
N GLY A 90 -11.71 3.20 16.10
CA GLY A 90 -12.27 4.03 17.16
C GLY A 90 -11.40 5.25 17.50
N THR A 91 -10.08 5.10 17.44
CA THR A 91 -9.12 6.20 17.64
C THR A 91 -9.19 7.22 16.52
N ILE A 92 -9.12 6.76 15.27
CA ILE A 92 -9.25 7.61 14.07
C ILE A 92 -10.59 8.36 14.08
N HIS A 93 -11.68 7.71 14.48
CA HIS A 93 -13.00 8.34 14.53
C HIS A 93 -13.08 9.47 15.56
N ARG A 94 -12.47 9.30 16.74
CA ARG A 94 -12.41 10.37 17.75
C ARG A 94 -11.56 11.56 17.30
N GLU A 95 -10.43 11.29 16.64
CA GLU A 95 -9.59 12.33 16.04
C GLU A 95 -10.37 13.11 14.98
N LEU A 96 -11.09 12.41 14.09
CA LEU A 96 -11.92 13.02 13.07
C LEU A 96 -13.01 13.93 13.67
N LEU A 97 -13.69 13.49 14.74
CA LEU A 97 -14.70 14.33 15.43
C LEU A 97 -14.10 15.58 16.06
N THR A 98 -12.87 15.48 16.57
CA THR A 98 -12.14 16.63 17.13
C THR A 98 -11.81 17.65 16.03
N LEU A 99 -11.24 17.18 14.92
CA LEU A 99 -10.93 18.02 13.76
C LEU A 99 -12.18 18.67 13.18
N GLN A 100 -13.30 17.95 13.14
CA GLN A 100 -14.57 18.49 12.65
C GLN A 100 -15.08 19.63 13.55
N ARG A 101 -14.96 19.49 14.88
CA ARG A 101 -15.34 20.56 15.82
C ARG A 101 -14.47 21.80 15.62
N GLU A 102 -13.15 21.62 15.56
CA GLU A 102 -12.20 22.74 15.34
C GLU A 102 -12.46 23.43 14.01
N SER A 103 -12.75 22.66 12.95
CA SER A 103 -13.13 23.21 11.65
C SER A 103 -14.41 24.06 11.73
N ASN A 104 -15.43 23.60 12.44
CA ASN A 104 -16.67 24.35 12.62
C ASN A 104 -16.43 25.66 13.38
N GLU A 105 -15.65 25.63 14.46
CA GLU A 105 -15.30 26.82 15.25
C GLU A 105 -14.56 27.87 14.40
N LEU A 106 -13.62 27.42 13.56
CA LEU A 106 -12.91 28.27 12.60
C LEU A 106 -13.87 28.87 11.57
N MET A 107 -14.79 28.07 11.03
CA MET A 107 -15.78 28.55 10.06
C MET A 107 -16.69 29.62 10.66
N GLU A 108 -17.15 29.44 11.90
CA GLU A 108 -17.93 30.47 12.58
C GLU A 108 -17.12 31.76 12.82
N ALA A 109 -15.85 31.65 13.19
CA ALA A 109 -14.98 32.80 13.36
C ALA A 109 -14.80 33.58 12.05
N ILE A 110 -14.60 32.87 10.93
CA ILE A 110 -14.52 33.46 9.59
C ILE A 110 -15.84 34.18 9.25
N SER A 111 -16.99 33.55 9.46
CA SER A 111 -18.29 34.17 9.19
C SER A 111 -18.55 35.41 10.04
N ARG A 112 -18.19 35.39 11.33
CA ARG A 112 -18.28 36.57 12.21
C ARG A 112 -17.41 37.72 11.72
N ASN A 113 -16.16 37.43 11.36
CA ASN A 113 -15.23 38.44 10.84
C ASN A 113 -15.72 39.03 9.52
N TRP A 114 -16.26 38.19 8.62
CA TRP A 114 -16.83 38.63 7.36
C TRP A 114 -18.00 39.61 7.55
N GLY A 115 -18.96 39.27 8.41
CA GLY A 115 -20.09 40.16 8.71
C GLY A 115 -19.66 41.48 9.36
N ARG A 116 -18.60 41.46 10.17
CA ARG A 116 -18.00 42.67 10.76
C ARG A 116 -17.40 43.57 9.68
N TRP A 117 -16.65 43.01 8.73
CA TRP A 117 -16.05 43.76 7.63
C TRP A 117 -17.08 44.35 6.67
N ASP A 118 -18.16 43.62 6.37
CA ASP A 118 -19.27 44.12 5.55
C ASP A 118 -19.91 45.39 6.17
N TYR A 119 -20.14 45.37 7.50
CA TYR A 119 -20.66 46.53 8.23
C TYR A 119 -19.68 47.72 8.28
N GLU A 120 -18.37 47.46 8.35
CA GLU A 120 -17.35 48.50 8.37
C GLU A 120 -17.12 49.12 6.98
N LEU A 121 -17.17 48.33 5.91
CA LEU A 121 -16.99 48.79 4.52
C LEU A 121 -18.23 49.48 3.96
N GLY A 122 -19.44 49.12 4.42
CA GLY A 122 -20.70 49.75 4.00
C GLY A 122 -20.99 51.13 4.60
N LYS A 123 -20.11 51.64 5.48
CA LYS A 123 -20.19 52.99 6.08
C LYS A 123 -19.26 54.03 5.44
N SER A 124 -18.56 53.66 4.37
CA SER A 124 -17.74 54.58 3.55
C SER A 124 -18.51 55.15 2.37
#